data_AF-A0A5D3CT80-F1
#
_entry.id   AF-A0A5D3CT80-F1
#
_cell.length_a   1.000
_cell.length_b   1.000
_cell.length_c   1.000
_cell.angle_alpha   90.00
_cell.angle_beta   90.00
_cell.angle_gamma   90.00
#
_symmetry.space_group_name_H-M   'P 1'
#
loop_
_entity.id
_entity.type
_entity.pdbx_description
1 polymer ?
#
loop_
_entity_poly.entity_id
_entity_poly.type
_entity_poly.pdbx_seq_one_letter_code
_entity_poly.pdbx_strand_id
1 'polypeptide(L)'
;MIVLKWLFLTIAPCDAAEPWQLGSQDAATPMMQGIIDLHHDIFFFLILIFVFVSRILVRALWHFHYSKKKIPQRIVHGTTIEILWTIFPSIILMFIAIPSFALLYSMDEVVVDPSMTIKAIGHQWYQSQRERIGETLTEKGSTTGKAESARKNE
;
A
#
# COMPACT_ATOMS: atom_id res chain seq x y z
N MET A 1 -45.95 10.28 -17.48
CA MET A 1 -45.30 10.01 -16.18
C MET A 1 -44.01 9.18 -16.24
N ILE A 2 -43.60 8.63 -17.40
CA ILE A 2 -42.38 7.81 -17.52
C ILE A 2 -41.14 8.61 -17.96
N VAL A 3 -41.33 9.70 -18.70
CA VAL A 3 -40.24 10.49 -19.30
C VAL A 3 -39.50 11.37 -18.26
N LEU A 4 -40.17 11.80 -17.19
CA LEU A 4 -39.59 12.69 -16.17
C LEU A 4 -38.59 11.97 -15.24
N LYS A 5 -38.62 10.63 -15.18
CA LYS A 5 -37.71 9.82 -14.33
C LYS A 5 -36.27 9.78 -14.87
N TRP A 6 -36.07 10.07 -16.16
CA TRP A 6 -34.77 10.10 -16.83
C TRP A 6 -34.05 11.45 -16.73
N LEU A 7 -34.70 12.48 -16.17
CA LEU A 7 -34.15 13.84 -16.05
C LEU A 7 -33.42 14.07 -14.72
N PHE A 8 -33.49 13.13 -13.77
CA PHE A 8 -32.63 13.20 -12.60
C PHE A 8 -31.21 12.85 -13.06
N LEU A 9 -30.38 13.88 -13.14
CA LEU A 9 -28.93 13.82 -13.18
C LEU A 9 -28.49 12.71 -12.20
N THR A 10 -28.14 11.53 -12.71
CA THR A 10 -27.35 10.57 -11.93
C THR A 10 -26.03 11.27 -11.70
N ILE A 11 -25.90 11.92 -10.55
CA ILE A 11 -24.61 12.17 -9.94
C ILE A 11 -24.06 10.77 -9.76
N ALA A 12 -23.27 10.30 -10.72
CA ALA A 12 -22.49 9.10 -10.52
C ALA A 12 -21.49 9.46 -9.42
N PRO A 13 -21.55 8.85 -8.23
CA PRO A 13 -20.46 8.97 -7.28
C PRO A 13 -19.30 8.20 -7.90
N CYS A 14 -18.49 8.86 -8.72
CA CYS A 14 -17.25 8.23 -9.20
C CYS A 14 -16.36 8.04 -7.98
N ASP A 15 -16.24 6.78 -7.56
CA ASP A 15 -15.27 6.30 -6.56
C ASP A 15 -15.35 7.04 -5.20
N ALA A 16 -16.57 7.42 -4.79
CA ALA A 16 -16.80 8.03 -3.49
C ALA A 16 -16.86 6.95 -2.39
N ALA A 17 -16.59 7.35 -1.14
CA ALA A 17 -16.76 6.45 0.00
C ALA A 17 -18.25 6.10 0.19
N GLU A 18 -18.56 4.80 0.22
CA GLU A 18 -19.92 4.32 0.43
C GLU A 18 -20.23 4.13 1.93
N PRO A 19 -21.46 4.42 2.39
CA PRO A 19 -21.85 4.17 3.77
C PRO A 19 -21.62 2.70 4.17
N TRP A 20 -20.93 2.48 5.30
CA TRP A 20 -20.61 1.16 5.86
C TRP A 20 -19.58 0.31 5.07
N GLN A 21 -18.79 0.91 4.19
CA GLN A 21 -17.69 0.22 3.52
C GLN A 21 -16.56 -0.14 4.50
N LEU A 22 -16.10 -1.41 4.47
CA LEU A 22 -15.07 -1.95 5.38
C LEU A 22 -13.74 -2.27 4.67
N GLY A 23 -13.57 -1.87 3.40
CA GLY A 23 -12.40 -2.11 2.57
C GLY A 23 -11.99 -0.89 1.75
N SER A 24 -10.99 -1.06 0.89
CA SER A 24 -10.52 -0.01 -0.03
C SER A 24 -11.57 0.38 -1.08
N GLN A 25 -11.42 1.56 -1.65
CA GLN A 25 -12.10 2.00 -2.88
C GLN A 25 -11.65 1.18 -4.09
N ASP A 26 -12.40 1.27 -5.20
CA ASP A 26 -12.09 0.51 -6.41
C ASP A 26 -10.79 1.05 -7.04
N ALA A 27 -10.00 0.16 -7.63
CA ALA A 27 -8.72 0.57 -8.21
C ALA A 27 -8.92 1.32 -9.52
N ALA A 28 -8.68 2.63 -9.51
CA ALA A 28 -8.66 3.45 -10.73
C ALA A 28 -7.30 3.43 -11.47
N THR A 29 -6.25 2.83 -10.89
CA THR A 29 -4.90 2.77 -11.47
C THR A 29 -4.28 1.38 -11.27
N PRO A 30 -3.39 0.92 -12.17
CA PRO A 30 -2.69 -0.36 -12.00
C PRO A 30 -1.85 -0.41 -10.72
N MET A 31 -1.39 0.76 -10.26
CA MET A 31 -0.68 0.91 -8.99
C MET A 31 -1.57 0.58 -7.80
N MET A 32 -2.79 1.14 -7.78
CA MET A 32 -3.76 0.87 -6.72
C MET A 32 -4.17 -0.61 -6.70
N GLN A 33 -4.28 -1.24 -7.86
CA GLN A 33 -4.54 -2.68 -7.93
C GLN A 33 -3.43 -3.48 -7.23
N GLY A 34 -2.16 -3.18 -7.51
CA GLY A 34 -1.03 -3.83 -6.84
C GLY A 34 -0.99 -3.61 -5.33
N ILE A 35 -1.40 -2.43 -4.84
CA ILE A 35 -1.54 -2.14 -3.40
C ILE A 35 -2.65 -3.00 -2.77
N ILE A 36 -3.80 -3.14 -3.45
CA ILE A 36 -4.91 -3.97 -2.97
C ILE A 36 -4.49 -5.44 -2.91
N ASP A 37 -3.78 -5.94 -3.93
CA ASP A 37 -3.29 -7.32 -3.95
C ASP A 37 -2.31 -7.58 -2.80
N LEU A 38 -1.34 -6.69 -2.59
CA LEU A 38 -0.40 -6.76 -1.47
C LEU A 38 -1.12 -6.73 -0.11
N HIS A 39 -2.14 -5.88 0.03
CA HIS A 39 -2.95 -5.81 1.25
C HIS A 39 -3.63 -7.16 1.54
N HIS A 40 -4.23 -7.81 0.53
CA HIS A 40 -4.87 -9.11 0.70
C HIS A 40 -3.86 -10.20 1.09
N ASP A 41 -2.68 -10.22 0.46
CA ASP A 41 -1.61 -11.18 0.79
C ASP A 41 -1.15 -11.03 2.25
N ILE A 42 -0.89 -9.80 2.71
CA ILE A 42 -0.50 -9.54 4.10
C ILE A 42 -1.61 -9.97 5.06
N PHE A 43 -2.86 -9.62 4.74
CA PHE A 43 -4.01 -9.92 5.60
C PHE A 43 -4.26 -11.42 5.72
N PHE A 44 -4.02 -12.20 4.66
CA PHE A 44 -4.09 -13.66 4.70
C PHE A 44 -3.10 -14.25 5.72
N PHE A 45 -1.83 -13.85 5.68
CA PHE A 45 -0.83 -14.29 6.66
C PHE A 45 -1.16 -13.83 8.08
N LEU A 46 -1.69 -12.62 8.24
CA LEU A 46 -2.08 -12.08 9.54
C LEU A 46 -3.21 -12.91 10.18
N ILE A 47 -4.27 -13.23 9.42
CA ILE A 47 -5.35 -14.10 9.89
C ILE A 47 -4.82 -15.48 10.26
N LEU A 48 -3.93 -16.05 9.43
CA LEU A 48 -3.34 -17.37 9.68
C LEU A 48 -2.59 -17.42 11.02
N ILE A 49 -1.74 -16.42 11.30
CA ILE A 49 -1.01 -16.31 12.57
C ILE A 49 -1.99 -16.08 13.73
N PHE A 50 -2.98 -15.21 13.55
CA PHE A 50 -3.98 -14.91 14.57
C PHE A 50 -4.79 -16.16 14.98
N VAL A 51 -5.24 -16.95 14.01
CA VAL A 51 -5.95 -18.21 14.28
C VAL A 51 -5.02 -19.23 14.95
N PHE A 52 -3.77 -19.32 14.53
CA PHE A 52 -2.79 -20.23 15.16
C PHE A 52 -2.55 -19.88 16.64
N VAL A 53 -2.28 -18.61 16.95
CA VAL A 53 -2.03 -18.14 18.33
C VAL A 53 -3.28 -18.29 19.19
N SER A 54 -4.44 -17.89 18.68
CA SER A 54 -5.71 -18.02 19.42
C SER A 54 -6.05 -19.48 19.73
N ARG A 55 -5.80 -20.41 18.80
CA ARG A 55 -5.98 -21.86 19.03
C ARG A 55 -5.05 -22.38 20.12
N ILE A 56 -3.77 -21.99 20.13
CA ILE A 56 -2.82 -22.36 21.19
C ILE A 56 -3.28 -21.81 22.54
N LEU A 57 -3.70 -20.55 22.59
CA LEU A 57 -4.17 -19.90 23.81
C LEU A 57 -5.40 -20.63 24.38
N VAL A 58 -6.43 -20.89 23.56
CA VAL A 58 -7.63 -21.63 23.98
C VAL A 58 -7.27 -23.03 24.47
N ARG A 59 -6.38 -23.73 23.76
CA ARG A 59 -5.90 -25.07 24.18
C ARG A 59 -5.17 -25.03 25.51
N ALA A 60 -4.30 -24.04 25.71
CA ALA A 60 -3.56 -23.87 26.95
C ALA A 60 -4.50 -23.59 28.13
N LEU A 61 -5.45 -22.67 27.96
CA LEU A 61 -6.45 -22.35 28.98
C LEU A 61 -7.31 -23.58 29.33
N TRP A 62 -7.73 -24.37 28.34
CA TRP A 62 -8.53 -25.58 28.57
C TRP A 62 -7.73 -26.71 29.25
N HIS A 63 -6.49 -26.93 28.82
CA HIS A 63 -5.67 -28.05 29.31
C HIS A 63 -5.07 -27.78 30.70
N PHE A 64 -4.68 -26.54 30.97
CA PHE A 64 -4.11 -26.11 32.26
C PHE A 64 -5.15 -25.50 33.20
N HIS A 65 -6.44 -25.65 32.90
CA HIS A 65 -7.50 -25.24 33.81
C HIS A 65 -7.37 -25.95 35.16
N TYR A 66 -7.68 -25.27 36.26
CA TYR A 66 -7.52 -25.78 37.63
C TYR A 66 -8.23 -27.12 37.87
N SER A 67 -9.39 -27.33 37.21
CA SER A 67 -10.11 -28.61 37.27
C SER A 67 -9.34 -29.78 36.64
N LYS A 68 -8.45 -29.54 35.68
CA LYS A 68 -7.71 -30.56 34.90
C LYS A 68 -6.30 -30.80 35.43
N LYS A 69 -5.58 -29.74 35.84
CA LYS A 69 -4.24 -29.84 36.45
C LYS A 69 -4.15 -28.96 37.69
N LYS A 70 -4.02 -29.59 38.87
CA LYS A 70 -3.90 -28.91 40.17
C LYS A 70 -2.46 -28.57 40.56
N ILE A 71 -1.46 -29.30 40.05
CA ILE A 71 -0.04 -29.12 40.37
C ILE A 71 0.68 -28.54 39.13
N PRO A 72 1.31 -27.36 39.21
CA PRO A 72 2.02 -26.76 38.09
C PRO A 72 3.32 -27.53 37.78
N GLN A 73 3.64 -27.65 36.49
CA GLN A 73 4.93 -28.19 36.04
C GLN A 73 5.99 -27.09 36.11
N ARG A 74 7.17 -27.38 36.70
CA ARG A 74 8.31 -26.46 36.76
C ARG A 74 9.28 -26.74 35.61
N ILE A 75 9.01 -26.16 34.45
CA ILE A 75 9.94 -26.14 33.31
C ILE A 75 10.37 -24.69 33.11
N VAL A 76 11.68 -24.43 33.16
CA VAL A 76 12.22 -23.05 33.19
C VAL A 76 13.02 -22.73 31.93
N HIS A 77 13.56 -23.73 31.23
CA HIS A 77 14.40 -23.52 30.04
C HIS A 77 13.92 -24.37 28.87
N GLY A 78 13.87 -23.75 27.70
CA GLY A 78 13.39 -24.35 26.46
C GLY A 78 14.12 -23.80 25.23
N THR A 79 15.44 -23.76 25.24
CA THR A 79 16.24 -23.15 24.16
C THR A 79 15.89 -23.67 22.76
N THR A 80 15.59 -24.96 22.61
CA THR A 80 15.20 -25.53 21.31
C THR A 80 13.87 -24.97 20.79
N ILE A 81 12.89 -24.77 21.67
CA ILE A 81 11.58 -24.23 21.27
C ILE A 81 11.69 -22.72 20.99
N GLU A 82 12.56 -22.01 21.72
CA GLU A 82 12.91 -20.61 21.50
C GLU A 82 13.47 -20.34 20.11
N ILE A 83 14.40 -21.19 19.67
CA ILE A 83 14.97 -21.11 18.33
C ILE A 83 13.90 -21.38 17.27
N LEU A 84 13.07 -22.41 17.48
CA LEU A 84 12.05 -22.83 16.51
C LEU A 84 11.03 -21.70 16.25
N TRP A 85 10.48 -21.08 17.30
CA TRP A 85 9.51 -20.00 17.12
C TRP A 85 10.14 -18.68 16.71
N THR A 86 11.46 -18.52 16.72
CA THR A 86 12.12 -17.30 16.22
C THR A 86 12.36 -17.42 14.72
N ILE A 87 12.77 -18.61 14.26
CA ILE A 87 12.99 -18.89 12.85
C ILE A 87 11.67 -18.90 12.08
N PHE A 88 10.62 -19.52 12.64
CA PHE A 88 9.34 -19.69 11.96
C PHE A 88 8.68 -18.36 11.53
N PRO A 89 8.52 -17.35 12.40
CA PRO A 89 8.02 -16.02 12.01
C PRO A 89 8.95 -15.28 11.06
N SER A 90 10.27 -15.44 11.22
CA SER A 90 11.25 -14.78 10.33
C SER A 90 11.09 -15.24 8.88
N ILE A 91 10.84 -16.54 8.68
CA ILE A 91 10.58 -17.10 7.34
C ILE A 91 9.27 -16.56 6.75
N ILE A 92 8.21 -16.46 7.56
CA ILE A 92 6.93 -15.89 7.11
C ILE A 92 7.10 -14.43 6.65
N LEU A 93 7.85 -13.62 7.40
CA LEU A 93 8.14 -12.24 7.03
C LEU A 93 8.93 -12.14 5.72
N MET A 94 9.86 -13.06 5.47
CA MET A 94 10.61 -13.10 4.22
C MET A 94 9.69 -13.32 3.01
N PHE A 95 8.67 -14.19 3.12
CA PHE A 95 7.70 -14.41 2.05
C PHE A 95 6.84 -13.19 1.76
N ILE A 96 6.47 -12.42 2.79
CA ILE A 96 5.70 -11.17 2.63
C ILE A 96 6.55 -10.07 1.99
N ALA A 97 7.87 -10.06 2.24
CA ALA A 97 8.77 -9.04 1.72
C ALA A 97 8.94 -9.11 0.20
N ILE A 98 8.86 -10.30 -0.41
CA ILE A 98 9.05 -10.50 -1.86
C ILE A 98 8.03 -9.70 -2.71
N PRO A 99 6.71 -9.88 -2.55
CA PRO A 99 5.73 -9.10 -3.33
C PRO A 99 5.78 -7.60 -2.98
N SER A 100 6.11 -7.25 -1.74
CA SER A 100 6.26 -5.86 -1.30
C SER A 100 7.38 -5.13 -2.05
N PHE A 101 8.57 -5.74 -2.16
CA PHE A 101 9.67 -5.15 -2.92
C PHE A 101 9.37 -5.08 -4.42
N ALA A 102 8.76 -6.12 -5.00
CA ALA A 102 8.38 -6.13 -6.41
C ALA A 102 7.41 -4.96 -6.74
N LEU A 103 6.44 -4.70 -5.86
CA LEU A 103 5.53 -3.57 -6.01
C LEU A 103 6.28 -2.25 -5.91
N LEU A 104 7.16 -2.08 -4.90
CA LEU A 104 7.92 -0.84 -4.68
C LEU A 104 8.74 -0.45 -5.91
N TYR A 105 9.46 -1.40 -6.53
CA TYR A 105 10.22 -1.13 -7.75
C TYR A 105 9.32 -0.73 -8.91
N SER A 106 8.15 -1.37 -9.03
CA SER A 106 7.15 -1.01 -10.04
C SER A 106 6.58 0.39 -9.83
N MET A 107 6.55 0.88 -8.58
CA MET A 107 6.15 2.26 -8.25
C MET A 107 7.19 3.30 -8.62
N ASP A 108 8.47 2.95 -8.55
CA ASP A 108 9.59 3.87 -8.77
C ASP A 108 9.92 4.05 -10.27
N GLU A 109 9.62 3.06 -11.11
CA GLU A 109 9.82 3.12 -12.58
C GLU A 109 8.86 4.10 -13.32
N VAL A 110 8.53 5.24 -12.70
CA VAL A 110 7.57 6.21 -13.22
C VAL A 110 8.01 6.77 -14.58
N VAL A 111 7.28 6.34 -15.62
CA VAL A 111 7.04 6.94 -16.94
C VAL A 111 8.18 7.82 -17.47
N VAL A 112 9.00 7.23 -18.33
CA VAL A 112 10.13 7.89 -19.00
C VAL A 112 9.69 9.08 -19.88
N ASP A 113 8.44 9.10 -20.35
CA ASP A 113 7.85 10.21 -21.13
C ASP A 113 6.37 10.47 -20.75
N PRO A 114 6.07 11.37 -19.79
CA PRO A 114 4.70 11.69 -19.42
C PRO A 114 3.99 12.51 -20.51
N SER A 115 2.76 12.14 -20.86
CA SER A 115 1.94 12.88 -21.85
C SER A 115 1.47 14.25 -21.33
N MET A 116 1.36 14.42 -20.01
CA MET A 116 0.90 15.63 -19.35
C MET A 116 1.60 15.79 -18.00
N THR A 117 2.06 17.00 -17.69
CA THR A 117 2.67 17.33 -16.39
C THR A 117 1.82 18.37 -15.67
N ILE A 118 1.25 17.99 -14.53
CA ILE A 118 0.51 18.89 -13.64
C ILE A 118 1.38 19.19 -12.42
N LYS A 119 1.64 20.48 -12.17
CA LYS A 119 2.30 20.93 -10.95
C LYS A 119 1.24 21.31 -9.91
N ALA A 120 1.08 20.48 -8.89
CA ALA A 120 0.30 20.79 -7.70
C ALA A 120 1.15 21.59 -6.69
N ILE A 121 0.70 22.78 -6.30
CA ILE A 121 1.31 23.60 -5.26
C ILE A 121 0.37 23.63 -4.05
N GLY A 122 0.82 23.05 -2.94
CA GLY A 122 0.12 23.13 -1.66
C GLY A 122 0.39 24.47 -0.98
N HIS A 123 -0.66 25.27 -0.82
CA HIS A 123 -0.66 26.41 0.09
C HIS A 123 -1.30 26.00 1.42
N GLN A 124 -1.16 26.82 2.46
CA GLN A 124 -1.83 26.55 3.72
C GLN A 124 -3.36 26.51 3.51
N TRP A 125 -3.96 25.34 3.71
CA TRP A 125 -5.40 25.03 3.55
C TRP A 125 -5.98 25.00 2.13
N TYR A 126 -5.20 25.19 1.06
CA TYR A 126 -5.69 25.00 -0.31
C TYR A 126 -4.59 24.56 -1.27
N GLN A 127 -4.97 24.00 -2.42
CA GLN A 127 -4.05 23.56 -3.46
C GLN A 127 -4.27 24.40 -4.73
N SER A 128 -3.20 24.81 -5.41
CA SER A 128 -3.27 25.41 -6.74
C SER A 128 -2.61 24.47 -7.76
N GLN A 129 -3.17 24.39 -8.96
CA GLN A 129 -2.70 23.49 -10.03
C GLN A 129 -2.19 24.34 -11.21
N ARG A 130 -1.02 24.00 -11.73
CA ARG A 130 -0.47 24.59 -12.96
C ARG A 130 -0.17 23.49 -13.97
N GLU A 131 -0.84 23.54 -15.10
CA GLU A 131 -0.59 22.65 -16.24
C GLU A 131 0.60 23.15 -17.06
N ARG A 132 1.50 22.24 -17.47
CA ARG A 132 2.55 22.50 -18.44
C ARG A 132 2.44 21.47 -19.56
N ILE A 133 1.92 21.91 -20.71
CA ILE A 133 1.89 21.10 -21.93
C ILE A 133 3.23 21.26 -22.64
N GLY A 134 4.12 20.25 -22.57
CA GLY A 134 5.22 20.08 -23.52
C GLY A 134 6.46 20.99 -23.44
N GLU A 135 6.70 21.75 -22.35
CA GLU A 135 7.88 22.64 -22.26
C GLU A 135 9.22 21.96 -21.90
N THR A 136 9.31 20.63 -21.88
CA THR A 136 10.59 19.94 -21.63
C THR A 136 11.56 20.03 -22.81
N LEU A 137 11.09 20.39 -24.01
CA LEU A 137 11.94 20.55 -25.21
C LEU A 137 12.50 21.97 -25.39
N THR A 138 11.95 22.99 -24.73
CA THR A 138 12.41 24.39 -24.87
C THR A 138 13.47 24.79 -23.85
N GLU A 139 13.53 24.15 -22.67
CA GLU A 139 14.52 24.50 -21.65
C GLU A 139 15.93 23.98 -21.98
N LYS A 140 16.03 22.81 -22.63
CA LYS A 140 17.30 22.30 -23.18
C LYS A 140 17.82 23.15 -24.36
N GLY A 141 16.94 23.74 -25.16
CA GLY A 141 17.32 24.66 -26.24
C GLY A 141 17.71 26.06 -25.75
N SER A 142 17.07 26.55 -24.68
CA SER A 142 17.36 27.86 -24.06
C SER A 142 18.71 27.87 -23.33
N THR A 143 19.04 26.79 -22.61
CA THR A 143 20.33 26.66 -21.90
C THR A 143 21.51 26.48 -22.86
N THR A 144 21.34 25.75 -23.98
CA THR A 144 22.37 25.65 -25.02
C THR A 144 22.57 26.95 -25.80
N GLY A 145 21.48 27.65 -26.17
CA GLY A 145 21.59 28.95 -26.87
C GLY A 145 22.24 30.05 -26.02
N LYS A 146 22.04 30.02 -24.69
CA LYS A 146 22.67 30.97 -23.76
C LYS A 146 24.14 30.65 -23.49
N ALA A 147 24.54 29.37 -23.54
CA ALA A 147 25.93 28.94 -23.42
C ALA A 147 26.75 29.21 -24.70
N GLU A 148 26.14 29.09 -25.88
CA GLU A 148 26.79 29.39 -27.16
C GLU A 148 26.92 30.91 -27.42
N SER A 149 25.95 31.71 -26.97
CA SER A 149 26.05 33.18 -27.00
C SER A 149 27.08 33.74 -26.01
N ALA A 150 27.42 33.02 -24.94
CA ALA A 150 28.46 33.42 -23.99
C ALA A 150 29.89 33.11 -24.49
N ARG A 151 30.04 32.08 -25.35
CA ARG A 151 31.33 31.71 -25.97
C ARG A 151 31.74 32.56 -27.17
N LYS A 152 30.84 33.39 -27.72
CA LYS A 152 31.11 34.25 -28.89
C LYS A 152 31.54 35.69 -28.51
N ASN A 153 31.58 35.98 -27.21
CA ASN A 153 31.93 37.30 -26.65
C ASN A 153 33.26 37.28 -25.86
N GLU A 154 34.08 36.26 -26.10
CA GLU A 154 35.48 36.12 -25.65
C GLU A 154 36.35 35.91 -26.89
#